data_AF-A0A2H6FV25-F1
#
_entry.id   AF-A0A2H6FV25-F1
#
_cell.length_a   1.000
_cell.length_b   1.000
_cell.length_c   1.000
_cell.angle_alpha   90.00
_cell.angle_beta   90.00
_cell.angle_gamma   90.00
#
_symmetry.space_group_name_H-M   'P 1'
#
loop_
_entity.id
_entity.type
_entity.pdbx_description
1 polymer ?
#
loop_
_entity_poly.entity_id
_entity_poly.type
_entity_poly.pdbx_seq_one_letter_code
_entity_poly.pdbx_strand_id
1 'polypeptide(L)'
;MKKQISIGKFSVLFALLLSVMIAAPALAADKVADDDITYWAKDALRHDARVDASEITVKTKKGIVTLTGSVDNLAAKKYADLEAKKINGVLGVVNEIGVTPVWRSDSDIRNAVRRRILNSAVIESQGITVTSDNGKVTLLGTVDTYSEEKEAELLASETRGVKEVENLITTKWKTKRSDQEIKNDAVAALERDAYLSGLPITVSVKDAVITLTGSLGGAYGKDRAGSDVHWISNVKDVRNKLRVEWWEKRGVREKKPQPSDNALKKAVRAELDQDNRVDSSDISIKASYGKVTLDGSVFSHYQKRIAGQDVRDVVGVGWVTNNLFARIDKREDWAIQDDIDFNLVTDSILEGFDIGTKVNNAVVTLSGNVHTWYEKFHAGDVASRVKGVKNIINNITVYRSIWKKDAELVRTINDRIKWNWTTFPVRDKIIVNVYNGVAALTGDVDTWAERREAGRVALQTEGIWKLDNLLAVKGYNYLWDDWYVKGPHLYDPYYYYEFDYYPYESY
;
A
#
# COMPACT_ATOMS: atom_id res chain seq x y z
N MET A 1 -43.37 36.09 -67.54
CA MET A 1 -43.36 34.71 -67.00
C MET A 1 -42.32 34.65 -65.89
N LYS A 2 -42.60 34.23 -64.66
CA LYS A 2 -43.86 34.01 -63.93
C LYS A 2 -43.42 34.02 -62.46
N LYS A 3 -44.09 34.82 -61.63
CA LYS A 3 -44.11 34.69 -60.18
C LYS A 3 -45.59 34.53 -59.80
N GLN A 4 -45.81 33.87 -58.66
CA GLN A 4 -47.04 33.89 -57.87
C GLN A 4 -48.21 33.07 -58.43
N ILE A 5 -49.08 32.43 -57.64
CA ILE A 5 -49.34 32.36 -56.18
C ILE A 5 -50.16 31.06 -56.00
N SER A 6 -49.75 30.16 -55.11
CA SER A 6 -50.40 29.80 -53.82
C SER A 6 -51.93 29.68 -53.78
N ILE A 7 -52.43 28.50 -53.40
CA ILE A 7 -53.14 28.18 -52.13
C ILE A 7 -54.01 26.93 -52.38
N GLY A 8 -53.85 25.90 -51.54
CA GLY A 8 -54.76 24.76 -51.52
C GLY A 8 -54.53 23.81 -50.33
N LYS A 9 -55.25 24.08 -49.23
CA LYS A 9 -55.83 23.17 -48.21
C LYS A 9 -55.10 21.85 -47.90
N PHE A 10 -54.73 21.63 -46.64
CA PHE A 10 -54.80 20.28 -46.06
C PHE A 10 -55.18 20.31 -44.57
N SER A 11 -55.94 19.27 -44.23
CA SER A 11 -56.90 19.17 -43.15
C SER A 11 -56.30 18.89 -41.77
N VAL A 12 -57.05 19.32 -40.77
CA VAL A 12 -56.92 19.04 -39.33
C VAL A 12 -57.10 17.55 -39.05
N LEU A 13 -56.15 16.93 -38.34
CA LEU A 13 -56.44 15.82 -37.43
C LEU A 13 -55.61 15.98 -36.15
N PHE A 14 -56.34 16.03 -35.04
CA PHE A 14 -55.87 16.25 -33.67
C PHE A 14 -55.31 14.93 -33.12
N ALA A 15 -54.04 14.89 -32.74
CA ALA A 15 -53.46 13.77 -31.97
C ALA A 15 -52.79 14.34 -30.72
N LEU A 16 -53.44 14.11 -29.58
CA LEU A 16 -52.88 14.30 -28.24
C LEU A 16 -51.57 13.50 -28.14
N LEU A 17 -50.45 14.19 -27.97
CA LEU A 17 -49.21 13.60 -27.46
C LEU A 17 -49.00 14.16 -26.06
N LEU A 18 -49.54 13.43 -25.08
CA LEU A 18 -49.24 13.56 -23.67
C LEU A 18 -47.73 13.31 -23.50
N SER A 19 -46.96 14.37 -23.29
CA SER A 19 -45.57 14.25 -22.87
C SER A 19 -45.55 13.83 -21.40
N VAL A 20 -45.66 12.53 -21.14
CA VAL A 20 -45.28 11.97 -19.84
C VAL A 20 -43.76 12.07 -19.76
N MET A 21 -43.27 13.14 -19.12
CA MET A 21 -41.93 13.09 -18.52
C MET A 21 -41.98 12.02 -17.44
N ILE A 22 -41.60 10.79 -17.81
CA ILE A 22 -41.17 9.82 -16.81
C ILE A 22 -39.87 10.40 -16.26
N ALA A 23 -39.97 11.14 -15.14
CA ALA A 23 -38.84 11.33 -14.27
C ALA A 23 -38.41 9.92 -13.84
N ALA A 24 -37.43 9.36 -14.54
CA ALA A 24 -36.76 8.16 -14.07
C ALA A 24 -36.31 8.49 -12.65
N PRO A 25 -36.73 7.74 -11.61
CA PRO A 25 -36.07 7.88 -10.33
C PRO A 25 -34.62 7.53 -10.60
N ALA A 26 -33.73 8.53 -10.51
CA ALA A 26 -32.33 8.25 -10.31
C ALA A 26 -32.31 7.29 -9.12
N LEU A 27 -31.94 6.04 -9.36
CA LEU A 27 -31.60 5.10 -8.30
C LEU A 27 -30.45 5.77 -7.55
N ALA A 28 -30.78 6.55 -6.53
CA ALA A 28 -29.82 7.01 -5.55
C ALA A 28 -29.26 5.73 -4.96
N ALA A 29 -28.02 5.37 -5.31
CA ALA A 29 -27.37 4.27 -4.61
C ALA A 29 -27.42 4.63 -3.13
N ASP A 30 -27.89 3.70 -2.30
CA ASP A 30 -28.08 3.93 -0.87
C ASP A 30 -26.76 4.38 -0.26
N LYS A 31 -26.65 5.67 0.04
CA LYS A 31 -25.50 6.27 0.70
C LYS A 31 -25.32 5.57 2.05
N VAL A 32 -24.14 4.98 2.29
CA VAL A 32 -23.81 4.39 3.59
C VAL A 32 -24.02 5.46 4.67
N ALA A 33 -24.79 5.13 5.70
CA ALA A 33 -25.08 6.06 6.78
C ALA A 33 -23.79 6.39 7.54
N ASP A 34 -23.67 7.64 8.00
CA ASP A 34 -22.49 8.10 8.76
C ASP A 34 -22.31 7.28 10.05
N ASP A 35 -23.40 6.79 10.65
CA ASP A 35 -23.37 5.93 11.84
C ASP A 35 -22.74 4.56 11.54
N ASP A 36 -23.05 3.96 10.38
CA ASP A 36 -22.43 2.71 9.93
C ASP A 36 -20.94 2.92 9.66
N ILE A 37 -20.58 4.00 8.93
CA ILE A 37 -19.18 4.35 8.68
C ILE A 37 -18.42 4.53 10.00
N THR A 38 -19.02 5.24 10.96
CA THR A 38 -18.43 5.46 12.29
C THR A 38 -18.23 4.14 13.02
N TYR A 39 -19.21 3.24 12.99
CA TYR A 39 -19.12 1.94 13.63
C TYR A 39 -17.98 1.11 13.02
N TRP A 40 -17.94 0.96 11.70
CA TRP A 40 -16.95 0.11 11.03
C TRP A 40 -15.54 0.69 11.06
N ALA A 41 -15.39 2.02 11.06
CA ALA A 41 -14.10 2.65 11.30
C ALA A 41 -13.60 2.37 12.73
N LYS A 42 -14.46 2.48 13.75
CA LYS A 42 -14.07 2.11 15.13
C LYS A 42 -13.74 0.64 15.26
N ASP A 43 -14.53 -0.23 14.65
CA ASP A 43 -14.34 -1.68 14.67
C ASP A 43 -13.01 -2.08 14.03
N ALA A 44 -12.71 -1.53 12.84
CA ALA A 44 -11.44 -1.80 12.16
C ALA A 44 -10.24 -1.36 12.98
N LEU A 45 -10.29 -0.19 13.62
CA LEU A 45 -9.21 0.30 14.49
C LEU A 45 -9.02 -0.57 15.72
N ARG A 46 -10.11 -0.97 16.39
CA ARG A 46 -10.05 -1.84 17.58
C ARG A 46 -9.46 -3.22 17.29
N HIS A 47 -9.63 -3.69 16.06
CA HIS A 47 -9.13 -4.99 15.62
C HIS A 47 -7.88 -4.90 14.76
N ASP A 48 -7.21 -3.75 14.73
CA ASP A 48 -5.90 -3.61 14.09
C ASP A 48 -4.81 -3.64 15.16
N ALA A 49 -4.01 -4.71 15.17
CA ALA A 49 -2.95 -4.89 16.16
C ALA A 49 -1.83 -3.83 16.11
N ARG A 50 -1.81 -2.97 15.09
CA ARG A 50 -0.82 -1.88 14.92
C ARG A 50 -1.23 -0.58 15.61
N VAL A 51 -2.49 -0.50 16.07
CA VAL A 51 -3.08 0.72 16.61
C VAL A 51 -3.73 0.40 17.94
N ASP A 52 -3.23 0.98 19.02
CA ASP A 52 -4.01 1.02 20.27
C ASP A 52 -5.14 2.04 20.11
N ALA A 53 -6.35 1.52 19.85
CA ALA A 53 -7.54 2.34 19.63
C ALA A 53 -8.24 2.77 20.94
N SER A 54 -7.70 2.45 22.12
CA SER A 54 -8.33 2.75 23.42
C SER A 54 -8.58 4.25 23.63
N GLU A 55 -7.65 5.09 23.19
CA GLU A 55 -7.71 6.54 23.30
C GLU A 55 -8.17 7.24 22.01
N ILE A 56 -8.58 6.49 20.98
CA ILE A 56 -9.00 7.04 19.69
C ILE A 56 -10.53 7.20 19.64
N THR A 57 -10.98 8.43 19.39
CA THR A 57 -12.37 8.74 19.10
C THR A 57 -12.59 8.98 17.61
N VAL A 58 -13.57 8.28 17.06
CA VAL A 58 -14.01 8.41 15.66
C VAL A 58 -15.38 9.06 15.58
N LYS A 59 -15.52 10.05 14.69
CA LYS A 59 -16.79 10.70 14.32
C LYS A 59 -16.89 10.77 12.80
N THR A 60 -18.09 10.66 12.24
CA THR A 60 -18.30 10.81 10.80
C THR A 60 -19.35 11.86 10.53
N LYS A 61 -19.12 12.69 9.51
CA LYS A 61 -20.10 13.66 9.01
C LYS A 61 -20.01 13.76 7.50
N LYS A 62 -21.12 13.45 6.81
CA LYS A 62 -21.23 13.42 5.35
C LYS A 62 -20.13 12.55 4.71
N GLY A 63 -19.83 11.39 5.30
CA GLY A 63 -18.79 10.46 4.84
C GLY A 63 -17.36 10.91 5.10
N ILE A 64 -17.12 12.05 5.77
CA ILE A 64 -15.79 12.47 6.23
C ILE A 64 -15.62 11.98 7.66
N VAL A 65 -14.59 11.16 7.87
CA VAL A 65 -14.22 10.62 9.18
C VAL A 65 -13.24 11.57 9.85
N THR A 66 -13.49 11.93 11.11
CA THR A 66 -12.56 12.68 11.95
C THR A 66 -12.04 11.76 13.05
N LEU A 67 -10.72 11.60 13.12
CA LEU A 67 -10.02 10.85 14.15
C LEU A 67 -9.38 11.82 15.15
N THR A 68 -9.65 11.63 16.43
CA THR A 68 -9.13 12.45 17.54
C THR A 68 -8.65 11.55 18.66
N GLY A 69 -7.79 12.04 19.55
CA GLY A 69 -7.24 11.26 20.66
C GLY A 69 -5.72 11.30 20.70
N SER A 70 -5.10 10.26 21.23
CA SER A 70 -3.64 10.10 21.26
C SER A 70 -3.21 8.68 20.97
N VAL A 71 -2.01 8.53 20.41
CA VAL A 71 -1.30 7.25 20.25
C VAL A 71 0.14 7.41 20.74
N ASP A 72 0.85 6.30 20.94
CA ASP A 72 2.21 6.28 21.44
C ASP A 72 3.28 6.49 20.36
N ASN A 73 2.97 6.34 19.07
CA ASN A 73 3.94 6.53 17.99
C ASN A 73 3.32 7.03 16.68
N LEU A 74 4.16 7.58 15.80
CA LEU A 74 3.72 8.15 14.51
C LEU A 74 3.17 7.10 13.55
N ALA A 75 3.69 5.86 13.59
CA ALA A 75 3.21 4.79 12.72
C ALA A 75 1.76 4.42 13.06
N ALA A 76 1.43 4.27 14.35
CA ALA A 76 0.05 4.03 14.81
C ALA A 76 -0.91 5.14 14.35
N LYS A 77 -0.49 6.42 14.41
CA LYS A 77 -1.27 7.55 13.89
C LYS A 77 -1.57 7.41 12.39
N LYS A 78 -0.58 7.00 11.60
CA LYS A 78 -0.72 6.78 10.14
C LYS A 78 -1.59 5.57 9.83
N TYR A 79 -1.42 4.47 10.57
CA TYR A 79 -2.25 3.29 10.39
C TYR A 79 -3.72 3.54 10.74
N ALA A 80 -3.99 4.36 11.76
CA ALA A 80 -5.37 4.73 12.08
C ALA A 80 -6.07 5.46 10.93
N ASP A 81 -5.35 6.39 10.28
CA ASP A 81 -5.84 7.08 9.08
C ASP A 81 -6.08 6.11 7.91
N LEU A 82 -5.11 5.24 7.64
CA LEU A 82 -5.19 4.26 6.56
C LEU A 82 -6.36 3.29 6.74
N GLU A 83 -6.54 2.73 7.94
CA GLU A 83 -7.64 1.81 8.22
C GLU A 83 -9.00 2.48 8.04
N ALA A 84 -9.14 3.73 8.52
CA ALA A 84 -10.36 4.49 8.32
C ALA A 84 -10.65 4.73 6.82
N LYS A 85 -9.65 5.07 6.01
CA LYS A 85 -9.80 5.28 4.55
C LYS A 85 -10.22 4.04 3.79
N LYS A 86 -9.93 2.85 4.33
CA LYS A 86 -10.28 1.57 3.73
C LYS A 86 -11.71 1.15 4.02
N ILE A 87 -12.46 1.86 4.87
CA ILE A 87 -13.88 1.56 5.11
C ILE A 87 -14.74 2.05 3.95
N ASN A 88 -15.61 1.16 3.47
CA ASN A 88 -16.58 1.47 2.43
C ASN A 88 -17.51 2.61 2.88
N GLY A 89 -17.68 3.62 2.04
CA GLY A 89 -18.45 4.83 2.36
C GLY A 89 -17.61 6.04 2.77
N VAL A 90 -16.34 5.84 3.16
CA VAL A 90 -15.45 6.94 3.57
C VAL A 90 -14.97 7.74 2.37
N LEU A 91 -15.17 9.05 2.45
CA LEU A 91 -14.82 10.02 1.39
C LEU A 91 -13.52 10.76 1.68
N GLY A 92 -13.11 10.79 2.93
CA GLY A 92 -11.90 11.41 3.40
C GLY A 92 -11.76 11.22 4.90
N VAL A 93 -10.53 11.34 5.37
CA VAL A 93 -10.20 11.27 6.80
C VAL A 93 -9.50 12.57 7.18
N VAL A 94 -9.92 13.14 8.31
CA VAL A 94 -9.26 14.25 9.00
C VAL A 94 -8.64 13.65 10.25
N ASN A 95 -7.31 13.51 10.25
CA ASN A 95 -6.57 12.88 11.34
C ASN A 95 -5.97 13.93 12.29
N GLU A 96 -6.64 14.13 13.42
CA GLU A 96 -6.26 15.05 14.50
C GLU A 96 -5.72 14.28 15.73
N ILE A 97 -5.28 13.04 15.56
CA ILE A 97 -4.67 12.24 16.64
C ILE A 97 -3.33 12.90 17.06
N GLY A 98 -3.12 13.08 18.36
CA GLY A 98 -1.84 13.47 18.95
C GLY A 98 -0.88 12.28 19.13
N VAL A 99 0.43 12.54 19.20
CA VAL A 99 1.43 11.48 19.44
C VAL A 99 2.15 11.74 20.76
N THR A 100 2.09 10.76 21.66
CA THR A 100 2.63 10.80 23.03
C THR A 100 3.54 9.60 23.28
N PRO A 101 4.77 9.58 22.73
CA PRO A 101 5.71 8.49 22.88
C PRO A 101 6.34 8.45 24.27
N VAL A 102 6.96 7.31 24.59
CA VAL A 102 7.82 7.17 25.75
C VAL A 102 8.93 8.23 25.71
N TRP A 103 9.15 8.91 26.84
CA TRP A 103 10.12 10.00 26.91
C TRP A 103 11.53 9.51 26.58
N ARG A 104 12.22 10.28 25.73
CA ARG A 104 13.65 10.16 25.43
C ARG A 104 14.27 11.53 25.28
N SER A 105 15.57 11.64 25.53
CA SER A 105 16.28 12.90 25.31
C SER A 105 16.38 13.21 23.81
N ASP A 106 16.31 14.49 23.44
CA ASP A 106 16.45 14.92 22.04
C ASP A 106 17.81 14.55 21.44
N SER A 107 18.86 14.51 22.26
CA SER A 107 20.17 14.05 21.82
C SER A 107 20.14 12.58 21.41
N ASP A 108 19.46 11.73 22.18
CA ASP A 108 19.34 10.30 21.86
C ASP A 108 18.48 10.08 20.62
N ILE A 109 17.35 10.79 20.52
CA ILE A 109 16.46 10.74 19.34
C ILE A 109 17.25 11.15 18.10
N ARG A 110 17.91 12.32 18.12
CA ARG A 110 18.72 12.81 17.00
C ARG A 110 19.78 11.81 16.58
N ASN A 111 20.53 11.25 17.53
CA ASN A 111 21.60 10.30 17.25
C ASN A 111 21.04 8.99 16.67
N ALA A 112 19.89 8.53 17.15
CA ALA A 112 19.23 7.32 16.64
C ALA A 112 18.72 7.50 15.21
N VAL A 113 17.98 8.57 14.94
CA VAL A 113 17.53 8.90 13.59
C VAL A 113 18.72 9.02 12.63
N ARG A 114 19.76 9.75 13.03
CA ARG A 114 20.98 9.91 12.21
C ARG A 114 21.63 8.57 11.90
N ARG A 115 21.76 7.67 12.87
CA ARG A 115 22.37 6.35 12.66
C ARG A 115 21.54 5.46 11.73
N ARG A 116 20.22 5.42 11.90
CA ARG A 116 19.30 4.69 10.99
C ARG A 116 19.41 5.20 9.55
N ILE A 117 19.50 6.52 9.35
CA ILE A 117 19.68 7.11 8.02
C ILE A 117 21.02 6.68 7.41
N LEU A 118 22.12 6.74 8.18
CA LEU A 118 23.46 6.39 7.68
C LEU A 118 23.57 4.91 7.27
N ASN A 119 22.90 4.01 8.00
CA ASN A 119 22.95 2.57 7.75
C ASN A 119 21.90 2.06 6.73
N SER A 120 21.02 2.92 6.21
CA SER A 120 19.96 2.52 5.27
C SER A 120 20.49 2.20 3.87
N ALA A 121 20.20 1.00 3.37
CA ALA A 121 20.50 0.52 2.02
C ALA A 121 19.79 1.28 0.90
N VAL A 122 18.82 2.14 1.25
CA VAL A 122 18.09 2.99 0.30
C VAL A 122 18.74 4.38 0.21
N ILE A 123 19.35 4.86 1.30
CA ILE A 123 19.94 6.21 1.36
C ILE A 123 21.44 6.16 1.03
N GLU A 124 21.77 6.66 -0.15
CA GLU A 124 23.15 6.86 -0.58
C GLU A 124 23.71 8.20 -0.11
N SER A 125 22.88 9.24 -0.12
CA SER A 125 23.27 10.61 0.22
C SER A 125 23.68 10.78 1.69
N GLN A 126 24.91 11.27 1.92
CA GLN A 126 25.45 11.53 3.27
C GLN A 126 25.12 12.93 3.81
N GLY A 127 24.33 13.73 3.09
CA GLY A 127 24.11 15.16 3.34
C GLY A 127 22.93 15.51 4.25
N ILE A 128 22.28 14.52 4.88
CA ILE A 128 21.09 14.75 5.73
C ILE A 128 21.53 15.13 7.15
N THR A 129 21.18 16.36 7.54
CA THR A 129 21.31 16.88 8.90
C THR A 129 20.02 16.59 9.67
N VAL A 130 20.17 16.11 10.90
CA VAL A 130 19.07 15.78 11.80
C VAL A 130 19.14 16.68 13.04
N THR A 131 18.02 17.28 13.40
CA THR A 131 17.84 17.98 14.67
C THR A 131 16.61 17.45 15.39
N SER A 132 16.58 17.55 16.72
CA SER A 132 15.43 17.17 17.55
C SER A 132 15.22 18.23 18.61
N ASP A 133 13.97 18.65 18.79
CA ASP A 133 13.53 19.54 19.86
C ASP A 133 12.18 19.07 20.40
N ASN A 134 12.12 18.71 21.69
CA ASN A 134 10.94 18.15 22.35
C ASN A 134 10.31 16.96 21.61
N GLY A 135 11.14 16.11 20.98
CA GLY A 135 10.71 14.96 20.17
C GLY A 135 10.21 15.31 18.77
N LYS A 136 10.22 16.59 18.37
CA LYS A 136 10.02 16.99 16.96
C LYS A 136 11.34 16.90 16.23
N VAL A 137 11.43 16.00 15.25
CA VAL A 137 12.61 15.79 14.43
C VAL A 137 12.52 16.64 13.18
N THR A 138 13.56 17.42 12.88
CA THR A 138 13.67 18.16 11.61
C THR A 138 14.79 17.58 10.77
N LEU A 139 14.47 17.20 9.54
CA LEU A 139 15.41 16.67 8.55
C LEU A 139 15.74 17.76 7.52
N LEU A 140 17.02 18.05 7.33
CA LEU A 140 17.50 19.09 6.42
C LEU A 140 18.59 18.52 5.52
N GLY A 141 18.60 18.87 4.24
CA GLY A 141 19.69 18.47 3.35
C GLY A 141 19.28 18.40 1.89
N THR A 142 20.10 17.71 1.11
CA THR A 142 19.82 17.41 -0.28
C THR A 142 20.02 15.92 -0.53
N VAL A 143 19.12 15.32 -1.30
CA VAL A 143 19.21 13.95 -1.80
C VAL A 143 19.04 13.93 -3.32
N ASP A 144 19.45 12.84 -3.97
CA ASP A 144 19.34 12.69 -5.43
C ASP A 144 17.92 12.30 -5.86
N THR A 145 17.23 11.51 -5.03
CA THR A 145 15.92 10.93 -5.35
C THR A 145 14.88 11.18 -4.26
N TYR A 146 13.60 11.21 -4.65
CA TYR A 146 12.49 11.29 -3.69
C TYR A 146 12.41 10.08 -2.76
N SER A 147 12.86 8.91 -3.21
CA SER A 147 12.91 7.70 -2.37
C SER A 147 13.86 7.81 -1.20
N GLU A 148 15.01 8.45 -1.38
CA GLU A 148 15.91 8.75 -0.26
C GLU A 148 15.27 9.73 0.73
N GLU A 149 14.56 10.74 0.24
CA GLU A 149 13.83 11.69 1.08
C GLU A 149 12.76 10.99 1.93
N LYS A 150 11.96 10.10 1.33
CA LYS A 150 10.90 9.39 2.04
C LYS A 150 11.39 8.27 2.94
N GLU A 151 12.44 7.56 2.56
CA GLU A 151 13.10 6.63 3.49
C GLU A 151 13.65 7.40 4.71
N ALA A 152 14.24 8.58 4.53
CA ALA A 152 14.73 9.36 5.67
C ALA A 152 13.59 9.78 6.61
N GLU A 153 12.47 10.22 6.05
CA GLU A 153 11.26 10.54 6.80
C GLU A 153 10.67 9.31 7.52
N LEU A 154 10.61 8.16 6.84
CA LEU A 154 10.18 6.89 7.41
C LEU A 154 11.02 6.54 8.64
N LEU A 155 12.33 6.43 8.46
CA LEU A 155 13.26 6.01 9.50
C LEU A 155 13.23 6.96 10.70
N ALA A 156 13.05 8.26 10.46
CA ALA A 156 12.81 9.23 11.51
C ALA A 156 11.49 8.97 12.23
N SER A 157 10.40 8.75 11.50
CA SER A 157 9.07 8.54 12.08
C SER A 157 8.92 7.25 12.88
N GLU A 158 9.66 6.20 12.51
CA GLU A 158 9.71 4.91 13.22
C GLU A 158 10.70 4.91 14.39
N THR A 159 11.43 6.00 14.62
CA THR A 159 12.37 6.05 15.74
C THR A 159 11.63 6.33 17.06
N ARG A 160 11.89 5.51 18.08
CA ARG A 160 11.35 5.67 19.42
C ARG A 160 11.60 7.07 19.97
N GLY A 161 10.55 7.69 20.52
CA GLY A 161 10.59 9.03 21.13
C GLY A 161 10.22 10.17 20.17
N VAL A 162 10.08 9.89 18.87
CA VAL A 162 9.68 10.90 17.87
C VAL A 162 8.18 11.15 17.93
N LYS A 163 7.81 12.42 18.06
CA LYS A 163 6.42 12.92 18.11
C LYS A 163 5.94 13.46 16.77
N GLU A 164 6.85 14.07 16.04
CA GLU A 164 6.59 14.75 14.76
C GLU A 164 7.87 14.72 13.93
N VAL A 165 7.72 14.60 12.61
CA VAL A 165 8.82 14.73 11.66
C VAL A 165 8.51 15.90 10.74
N GLU A 166 9.39 16.89 10.72
CA GLU A 166 9.40 17.97 9.74
C GLU A 166 10.49 17.69 8.71
N ASN A 167 10.07 17.26 7.53
CA ASN A 167 10.97 16.94 6.43
C ASN A 167 11.19 18.17 5.54
N LEU A 168 12.39 18.73 5.57
CA LEU A 168 12.84 19.86 4.77
C LEU A 168 14.00 19.47 3.83
N ILE A 169 14.11 18.18 3.53
CA ILE A 169 15.05 17.67 2.53
C ILE A 169 14.62 18.19 1.15
N THR A 170 15.60 18.47 0.28
CA THR A 170 15.36 18.91 -1.09
C THR A 170 15.95 17.92 -2.07
N THR A 171 15.23 17.61 -3.15
CA THR A 171 15.75 16.75 -4.23
C THR A 171 16.55 17.56 -5.24
N LYS A 172 17.75 17.09 -5.61
CA LYS A 172 18.55 17.64 -6.73
C LYS A 172 18.81 16.58 -7.77
N TRP A 173 18.03 16.60 -8.84
CA TRP A 173 18.14 15.62 -9.91
C TRP A 173 19.40 15.81 -10.76
N LYS A 174 20.08 14.71 -11.09
CA LYS A 174 21.27 14.70 -11.97
C LYS A 174 20.94 15.07 -13.41
N THR A 175 19.77 14.66 -13.89
CA THR A 175 19.24 14.96 -15.22
C THR A 175 17.85 15.58 -15.08
N LYS A 176 17.47 16.48 -15.99
CA LYS A 176 16.11 17.04 -16.03
C LYS A 176 15.29 16.32 -17.08
N ARG A 177 14.02 16.05 -16.76
CA ARG A 177 13.03 15.49 -17.68
C ARG A 177 11.99 16.55 -18.03
N SER A 178 11.39 16.45 -19.20
CA SER A 178 10.30 17.34 -19.59
C SER A 178 9.00 16.96 -18.87
N ASP A 179 8.12 17.94 -18.65
CA ASP A 179 6.79 17.69 -18.07
C ASP A 179 5.97 16.69 -18.90
N GLN A 180 6.18 16.64 -20.22
CA GLN A 180 5.48 15.70 -21.09
C GLN A 180 5.94 14.26 -20.87
N GLU A 181 7.24 14.02 -20.65
CA GLU A 181 7.75 12.70 -20.30
C GLU A 181 7.22 12.24 -18.94
N ILE A 182 7.27 13.10 -17.93
CA ILE A 182 6.73 12.82 -16.60
C ILE A 182 5.22 12.53 -16.69
N LYS A 183 4.48 13.31 -17.49
CA LYS A 183 3.05 13.09 -17.73
C LYS A 183 2.78 11.72 -18.34
N ASN A 184 3.52 11.34 -19.37
CA ASN A 184 3.34 10.06 -20.05
C ASN A 184 3.60 8.89 -19.09
N ASP A 185 4.64 8.99 -18.27
CA ASP A 185 4.95 7.99 -17.26
C ASP A 185 3.86 7.90 -16.18
N ALA A 186 3.37 9.04 -15.71
CA ALA A 186 2.32 9.10 -14.70
C ALA A 186 0.99 8.52 -15.19
N VAL A 187 0.62 8.78 -16.44
CA VAL A 187 -0.54 8.10 -17.06
C VAL A 187 -0.28 6.60 -17.14
N ALA A 188 0.91 6.19 -17.60
CA ALA A 188 1.23 4.78 -17.74
C ALA A 188 1.27 4.04 -16.40
N ALA A 189 1.75 4.66 -15.31
CA ALA A 189 1.77 4.08 -13.97
C ALA A 189 0.35 3.77 -13.48
N LEU A 190 -0.55 4.76 -13.58
CA LEU A 190 -1.95 4.59 -13.19
C LEU A 190 -2.69 3.56 -14.07
N GLU A 191 -2.34 3.45 -15.35
CA GLU A 191 -2.90 2.44 -16.26
C GLU A 191 -2.38 1.04 -15.99
N ARG A 192 -1.18 0.89 -15.42
CA ARG A 192 -0.62 -0.41 -15.02
C ARG A 192 -1.14 -0.84 -13.68
N ASP A 193 -1.48 0.07 -12.78
CA ASP A 193 -1.97 -0.28 -11.45
C ASP A 193 -3.31 -1.04 -11.51
N ALA A 194 -3.34 -2.25 -10.93
CA ALA A 194 -4.51 -3.12 -10.97
C ALA A 194 -5.75 -2.57 -10.24
N TYR A 195 -5.62 -1.56 -9.36
CA TYR A 195 -6.72 -0.85 -8.73
C TYR A 195 -7.20 0.34 -9.55
N LEU A 196 -6.28 1.06 -10.21
CA LEU A 196 -6.55 2.36 -10.81
C LEU A 196 -6.79 2.29 -12.32
N SER A 197 -6.29 1.24 -12.98
CA SER A 197 -6.38 1.08 -14.43
C SER A 197 -7.83 1.12 -14.91
N GLY A 198 -8.12 2.00 -15.87
CA GLY A 198 -9.46 2.20 -16.44
C GLY A 198 -10.38 3.13 -15.62
N LEU A 199 -9.90 3.71 -14.52
CA LEU A 199 -10.61 4.74 -13.78
C LEU A 199 -10.42 6.12 -14.45
N PRO A 200 -11.38 7.06 -14.31
CA PRO A 200 -11.36 8.36 -14.95
C PRO A 200 -10.41 9.32 -14.21
N ILE A 201 -9.11 9.01 -14.23
CA ILE A 201 -8.04 9.84 -13.69
C ILE A 201 -7.38 10.61 -14.83
N THR A 202 -7.29 11.94 -14.67
CA THR A 202 -6.61 12.82 -15.61
C THR A 202 -5.36 13.38 -14.96
N VAL A 203 -4.24 13.23 -15.66
CA VAL A 203 -2.91 13.71 -15.24
C VAL A 203 -2.56 14.99 -16.00
N SER A 204 -2.09 15.99 -15.28
CA SER A 204 -1.41 17.16 -15.84
C SER A 204 -0.11 17.40 -15.11
N VAL A 205 0.92 17.90 -15.79
CA VAL A 205 2.23 18.16 -15.22
C VAL A 205 2.65 19.56 -15.60
N LYS A 206 3.16 20.31 -14.61
CA LYS A 206 3.75 21.63 -14.81
C LYS A 206 4.90 21.83 -13.84
N ASP A 207 6.08 22.18 -14.34
CA ASP A 207 7.29 22.41 -13.54
C ASP A 207 7.61 21.20 -12.63
N ALA A 208 7.52 19.99 -13.21
CA ALA A 208 7.65 18.70 -12.52
C ALA A 208 6.62 18.42 -11.40
N VAL A 209 5.57 19.24 -11.28
CA VAL A 209 4.46 19.02 -10.33
C VAL A 209 3.33 18.30 -11.04
N ILE A 210 3.03 17.08 -10.61
CA ILE A 210 1.89 16.31 -11.09
C ILE A 210 0.62 16.84 -10.44
N THR A 211 -0.46 17.02 -11.21
CA THR A 211 -1.79 17.29 -10.68
C THR A 211 -2.75 16.22 -11.20
N LEU A 212 -3.34 15.47 -10.26
CA LEU A 212 -4.33 14.43 -10.52
C LEU A 212 -5.74 15.02 -10.35
N THR A 213 -6.60 14.83 -11.35
CA THR A 213 -8.01 15.25 -11.32
C THR A 213 -8.90 14.14 -11.83
N GLY A 214 -10.20 14.19 -11.52
CA GLY A 214 -11.14 13.13 -11.87
C GLY A 214 -11.92 12.63 -10.65
N SER A 215 -12.36 11.38 -10.71
CA SER A 215 -13.21 10.77 -9.68
C SER A 215 -12.83 9.31 -9.45
N LEU A 216 -12.89 8.86 -8.20
CA LEU A 216 -12.65 7.49 -7.76
C LEU A 216 -13.75 7.04 -6.81
N GLY A 217 -13.92 5.73 -6.63
CA GLY A 217 -14.89 5.22 -5.66
C GLY A 217 -14.43 5.32 -4.20
N GLY A 218 -13.14 5.24 -3.88
CA GLY A 218 -12.69 5.17 -2.48
C GLY A 218 -11.65 6.23 -2.11
N ALA A 219 -11.64 6.62 -0.83
CA ALA A 219 -10.58 7.46 -0.27
C ALA A 219 -9.21 6.77 -0.33
N TYR A 220 -9.15 5.46 -0.08
CA TYR A 220 -7.92 4.68 -0.23
C TYR A 220 -7.36 4.71 -1.66
N GLY A 221 -8.20 4.49 -2.68
CA GLY A 221 -7.76 4.55 -4.08
C GLY A 221 -7.26 5.93 -4.49
N LYS A 222 -7.79 6.99 -3.88
CA LYS A 222 -7.29 8.35 -4.08
C LYS A 222 -5.85 8.48 -3.62
N ASP A 223 -5.51 8.02 -2.42
CA ASP A 223 -4.15 8.11 -1.89
C ASP A 223 -3.17 7.24 -2.69
N ARG A 224 -3.59 6.02 -3.03
CA ARG A 224 -2.82 5.12 -3.90
C ARG A 224 -2.44 5.79 -5.22
N ALA A 225 -3.39 6.44 -5.90
CA ALA A 225 -3.10 7.18 -7.14
C ALA A 225 -2.07 8.29 -6.96
N GLY A 226 -2.08 8.97 -5.81
CA GLY A 226 -1.08 9.96 -5.47
C GLY A 226 0.30 9.36 -5.24
N SER A 227 0.37 8.24 -4.52
CA SER A 227 1.59 7.50 -4.24
C SER A 227 2.22 6.92 -5.51
N ASP A 228 1.45 6.22 -6.35
CA ASP A 228 1.97 5.52 -7.54
C ASP A 228 2.71 6.48 -8.48
N VAL A 229 2.17 7.69 -8.69
CA VAL A 229 2.82 8.67 -9.56
C VAL A 229 3.95 9.42 -8.89
N HIS A 230 4.08 9.35 -7.56
CA HIS A 230 5.12 10.06 -6.81
C HIS A 230 6.50 9.42 -7.03
N TRP A 231 6.56 8.10 -7.10
CA TRP A 231 7.83 7.36 -7.25
C TRP A 231 8.51 7.57 -8.60
N ILE A 232 7.80 8.19 -9.56
CA ILE A 232 8.31 8.49 -10.88
C ILE A 232 9.49 9.47 -10.81
N SER A 233 10.56 9.11 -11.51
CA SER A 233 11.77 9.94 -11.57
C SER A 233 11.48 11.37 -12.05
N ASN A 234 12.12 12.34 -11.38
CA ASN A 234 12.00 13.79 -11.57
C ASN A 234 10.64 14.41 -11.19
N VAL A 235 9.78 13.71 -10.46
CA VAL A 235 8.60 14.35 -9.85
C VAL A 235 9.04 15.23 -8.68
N LYS A 236 8.53 16.46 -8.63
CA LYS A 236 8.81 17.43 -7.57
C LYS A 236 7.75 17.39 -6.46
N ASP A 237 6.48 17.23 -6.84
CA ASP A 237 5.33 17.27 -5.95
C ASP A 237 4.11 16.65 -6.67
N VAL A 238 3.15 16.14 -5.91
CA VAL A 238 1.91 15.55 -6.42
C VAL A 238 0.70 16.22 -5.78
N ARG A 239 -0.03 16.99 -6.57
CA ARG A 239 -1.29 17.63 -6.18
C ARG A 239 -2.47 16.73 -6.49
N ASN A 240 -2.88 15.97 -5.49
CA ASN A 240 -4.01 15.05 -5.62
C ASN A 240 -5.37 15.75 -5.41
N LYS A 241 -6.04 16.11 -6.51
CA LYS A 241 -7.36 16.75 -6.54
C LYS A 241 -8.48 15.79 -6.98
N LEU A 242 -8.27 14.49 -6.84
CA LEU A 242 -9.30 13.48 -7.13
C LEU A 242 -10.47 13.62 -6.16
N ARG A 243 -11.68 13.44 -6.69
CA ARG A 243 -12.92 13.38 -5.90
C ARG A 243 -13.29 11.93 -5.61
N VAL A 244 -13.92 11.68 -4.46
CA VAL A 244 -14.44 10.36 -4.09
C VAL A 244 -15.95 10.33 -4.30
N GLU A 245 -16.45 9.48 -5.20
CA GLU A 245 -17.83 9.47 -5.74
C GLU A 245 -18.43 8.05 -5.91
N TRP A 246 -18.34 7.17 -4.90
CA TRP A 246 -18.80 5.79 -5.03
C TRP A 246 -20.31 5.60 -5.28
N TRP A 247 -21.17 6.46 -4.74
CA TRP A 247 -22.63 6.31 -4.82
C TRP A 247 -23.20 6.53 -6.23
N GLU A 248 -22.44 7.12 -7.14
CA GLU A 248 -22.85 7.25 -8.55
C GLU A 248 -22.34 6.08 -9.41
N LYS A 249 -21.67 5.09 -8.78
CA LYS A 249 -20.77 4.13 -9.46
C LYS A 249 -19.71 4.81 -10.34
N ARG A 250 -19.53 6.12 -10.16
CA ARG A 250 -18.61 6.95 -10.92
C ARG A 250 -17.22 6.78 -10.31
N GLY A 251 -16.22 6.56 -11.17
CA GLY A 251 -14.88 6.21 -10.68
C GLY A 251 -14.77 4.79 -10.13
N VAL A 252 -15.69 3.89 -10.54
CA VAL A 252 -15.58 2.44 -10.36
C VAL A 252 -15.26 1.81 -11.72
N ARG A 253 -14.40 0.79 -11.72
CA ARG A 253 -14.02 0.07 -12.95
C ARG A 253 -15.06 -0.98 -13.30
N GLU A 254 -15.60 -0.91 -14.52
CA GLU A 254 -16.61 -1.88 -15.00
C GLU A 254 -15.99 -3.15 -15.59
N LYS A 255 -14.86 -3.07 -16.29
CA LYS A 255 -14.19 -4.21 -16.94
C LYS A 255 -12.70 -4.22 -16.64
N LYS A 256 -12.16 -5.40 -16.36
CA LYS A 256 -10.73 -5.60 -16.13
C LYS A 256 -9.98 -5.70 -17.45
N PRO A 257 -8.89 -4.94 -17.64
CA PRO A 257 -8.02 -5.10 -18.81
C PRO A 257 -7.30 -6.44 -18.72
N GLN A 258 -7.34 -7.27 -19.77
CA GLN A 258 -6.52 -8.47 -19.86
C GLN A 258 -5.41 -8.22 -20.91
N PRO A 259 -4.19 -7.87 -20.49
CA PRO A 259 -3.10 -7.66 -21.43
C PRO A 259 -2.65 -8.99 -22.06
N SER A 260 -2.13 -8.92 -23.29
CA SER A 260 -1.36 -10.02 -23.88
C SER A 260 -0.03 -10.20 -23.14
N ASP A 261 0.60 -11.37 -23.23
CA ASP A 261 1.86 -11.63 -22.53
C ASP A 261 2.99 -10.64 -22.91
N ASN A 262 3.03 -10.22 -24.18
CA ASN A 262 3.97 -9.20 -24.64
C ASN A 262 3.66 -7.82 -24.03
N ALA A 263 2.39 -7.45 -23.94
CA ALA A 263 1.97 -6.20 -23.30
C ALA A 263 2.26 -6.24 -21.78
N LEU A 264 2.00 -7.39 -21.14
CA LEU A 264 2.28 -7.63 -19.73
C LEU A 264 3.77 -7.51 -19.44
N LYS A 265 4.63 -8.19 -20.21
CA LYS A 265 6.09 -8.09 -20.08
C LYS A 265 6.58 -6.63 -20.20
N LYS A 266 6.03 -5.87 -21.15
CA LYS A 266 6.38 -4.45 -21.33
C LYS A 266 5.89 -3.59 -20.16
N ALA A 267 4.69 -3.85 -19.65
CA ALA A 267 4.15 -3.16 -18.49
C ALA A 267 5.01 -3.42 -17.24
N VAL A 268 5.36 -4.68 -16.97
CA VAL A 268 6.25 -5.06 -15.87
C VAL A 268 7.62 -4.39 -16.00
N ARG A 269 8.20 -4.34 -17.20
CA ARG A 269 9.46 -3.62 -17.43
C ARG A 269 9.32 -2.13 -17.10
N ALA A 270 8.28 -1.49 -17.62
CA ALA A 270 8.04 -0.07 -17.39
C ALA A 270 7.80 0.25 -15.92
N GLU A 271 7.15 -0.64 -15.17
CA GLU A 271 6.95 -0.50 -13.73
C GLU A 271 8.29 -0.46 -12.98
N LEU A 272 9.13 -1.47 -13.19
CA LEU A 272 10.42 -1.57 -12.52
C LEU A 272 11.40 -0.46 -12.92
N ASP A 273 11.38 -0.02 -14.19
CA ASP A 273 12.26 1.03 -14.68
C ASP A 273 11.86 2.43 -14.15
N GLN A 274 10.59 2.62 -13.75
CA GLN A 274 10.08 3.89 -13.24
C GLN A 274 10.22 4.04 -11.73
N ASP A 275 10.22 2.93 -10.99
CA ASP A 275 10.38 2.94 -9.54
C ASP A 275 11.84 3.17 -9.13
N ASN A 276 12.14 4.37 -8.64
CA ASN A 276 13.48 4.75 -8.20
C ASN A 276 13.97 4.01 -6.93
N ARG A 277 13.13 3.18 -6.29
CA ARG A 277 13.54 2.29 -5.19
C ARG A 277 14.23 1.04 -5.70
N VAL A 278 14.12 0.71 -6.99
CA VAL A 278 14.66 -0.52 -7.59
C VAL A 278 15.60 -0.17 -8.73
N ASP A 279 16.83 -0.68 -8.70
CA ASP A 279 17.63 -0.71 -9.92
C ASP A 279 17.23 -1.95 -10.74
N SER A 280 16.53 -1.70 -11.86
CA SER A 280 16.00 -2.75 -12.74
C SER A 280 16.96 -3.21 -13.84
N SER A 281 18.17 -2.62 -13.93
CA SER A 281 19.05 -2.76 -15.09
C SER A 281 19.51 -4.19 -15.37
N ASP A 282 19.69 -4.99 -14.31
CA ASP A 282 20.10 -6.40 -14.39
C ASP A 282 18.92 -7.39 -14.28
N ILE A 283 17.69 -6.88 -14.14
CA ILE A 283 16.49 -7.72 -14.04
C ILE A 283 16.09 -8.20 -15.44
N SER A 284 15.93 -9.50 -15.61
CA SER A 284 15.31 -10.16 -16.77
C SER A 284 13.87 -10.55 -16.46
N ILE A 285 12.96 -10.28 -17.40
CA ILE A 285 11.51 -10.55 -17.24
C ILE A 285 11.05 -11.58 -18.27
N LYS A 286 10.36 -12.61 -17.79
CA LYS A 286 9.57 -13.56 -18.59
C LYS A 286 8.10 -13.42 -18.20
N ALA A 287 7.19 -13.36 -19.17
CA ALA A 287 5.76 -13.36 -18.94
C ALA A 287 5.09 -14.40 -19.84
N SER A 288 4.20 -15.21 -19.28
CA SER A 288 3.44 -16.23 -20.01
C SER A 288 2.14 -16.53 -19.26
N TYR A 289 1.00 -16.36 -19.91
CA TYR A 289 -0.34 -16.56 -19.34
C TYR A 289 -0.53 -15.94 -17.95
N GLY A 290 -0.11 -14.68 -17.79
CA GLY A 290 -0.19 -13.94 -16.52
C GLY A 290 0.86 -14.32 -15.47
N LYS A 291 1.66 -15.37 -15.68
CA LYS A 291 2.81 -15.69 -14.82
C LYS A 291 4.02 -14.86 -15.22
N VAL A 292 4.58 -14.14 -14.27
CA VAL A 292 5.79 -13.34 -14.43
C VAL A 292 6.94 -13.96 -13.64
N THR A 293 8.09 -14.12 -14.27
CA THR A 293 9.34 -14.53 -13.60
C THR A 293 10.36 -13.41 -13.70
N LEU A 294 10.91 -13.01 -12.55
CA LEU A 294 12.03 -12.08 -12.42
C LEU A 294 13.30 -12.89 -12.16
N ASP A 295 14.29 -12.79 -13.05
CA ASP A 295 15.62 -13.40 -12.91
C ASP A 295 16.68 -12.28 -12.94
N GLY A 296 17.86 -12.49 -12.36
CA GLY A 296 18.93 -11.49 -12.34
C GLY A 296 19.25 -11.02 -10.92
N SER A 297 19.65 -9.76 -10.76
CA SER A 297 20.06 -9.22 -9.47
C SER A 297 19.67 -7.77 -9.24
N VAL A 298 19.85 -7.35 -7.99
CA VAL A 298 19.60 -6.00 -7.46
C VAL A 298 20.66 -5.68 -6.39
N PHE A 299 20.76 -4.44 -5.93
CA PHE A 299 21.83 -4.03 -4.99
C PHE A 299 21.56 -4.34 -3.52
N SER A 300 20.33 -4.68 -3.15
CA SER A 300 20.00 -5.01 -1.77
C SER A 300 18.84 -5.99 -1.67
N HIS A 301 18.72 -6.62 -0.51
CA HIS A 301 17.57 -7.45 -0.21
C HIS A 301 16.25 -6.64 -0.22
N TYR A 302 16.30 -5.37 0.19
CA TYR A 302 15.17 -4.44 0.11
C TYR A 302 14.69 -4.24 -1.34
N GLN A 303 15.59 -3.92 -2.29
CA GLN A 303 15.21 -3.74 -3.70
C GLN A 303 14.59 -5.00 -4.30
N LYS A 304 15.10 -6.18 -3.91
CA LYS A 304 14.53 -7.46 -4.35
C LYS A 304 13.06 -7.57 -3.95
N ARG A 305 12.72 -7.14 -2.74
CA ARG A 305 11.35 -7.17 -2.23
C ARG A 305 10.45 -6.19 -2.98
N ILE A 306 10.89 -4.94 -3.12
CA ILE A 306 10.14 -3.90 -3.83
C ILE A 306 9.86 -4.33 -5.27
N ALA A 307 10.86 -4.84 -5.99
CA ALA A 307 10.67 -5.36 -7.35
C ALA A 307 9.61 -6.47 -7.45
N GLY A 308 9.55 -7.37 -6.46
CA GLY A 308 8.50 -8.39 -6.41
C GLY A 308 7.11 -7.80 -6.19
N GLN A 309 7.02 -6.78 -5.34
CA GLN A 309 5.77 -6.12 -4.98
C GLN A 309 5.20 -5.26 -6.12
N ASP A 310 6.03 -4.42 -6.75
CA ASP A 310 5.58 -3.55 -7.84
C ASP A 310 5.02 -4.38 -9.00
N VAL A 311 5.67 -5.51 -9.30
CA VAL A 311 5.20 -6.43 -10.35
C VAL A 311 3.85 -7.07 -10.02
N ARG A 312 3.53 -7.34 -8.74
CA ARG A 312 2.20 -7.86 -8.36
C ARG A 312 1.09 -6.83 -8.53
N ASP A 313 1.44 -5.54 -8.50
CA ASP A 313 0.48 -4.46 -8.67
C ASP A 313 0.18 -4.15 -10.15
N VAL A 314 0.98 -4.71 -11.08
CA VAL A 314 0.74 -4.59 -12.53
C VAL A 314 -0.50 -5.39 -12.96
N VAL A 315 -1.38 -4.73 -13.69
CA VAL A 315 -2.59 -5.28 -14.29
C VAL A 315 -2.27 -6.47 -15.20
N GLY A 316 -2.99 -7.57 -15.02
CA GLY A 316 -2.79 -8.82 -15.76
C GLY A 316 -1.78 -9.77 -15.13
N VAL A 317 -1.03 -9.36 -14.10
CA VAL A 317 -0.19 -10.29 -13.36
C VAL A 317 -1.07 -11.24 -12.54
N GLY A 318 -0.97 -12.53 -12.85
CA GLY A 318 -1.65 -13.64 -12.17
C GLY A 318 -0.75 -14.38 -11.18
N TRP A 319 0.57 -14.39 -11.42
CA TRP A 319 1.56 -14.99 -10.52
C TRP A 319 2.94 -14.34 -10.67
N VAL A 320 3.70 -14.21 -9.59
CA VAL A 320 5.09 -13.71 -9.61
C VAL A 320 6.03 -14.75 -9.03
N THR A 321 7.09 -15.08 -9.78
CA THR A 321 8.24 -15.85 -9.30
C THR A 321 9.45 -14.91 -9.25
N ASN A 322 9.93 -14.60 -8.05
CA ASN A 322 11.05 -13.67 -7.84
C ASN A 322 12.36 -14.41 -7.52
N ASN A 323 13.15 -14.68 -8.56
CA ASN A 323 14.45 -15.34 -8.46
C ASN A 323 15.62 -14.34 -8.35
N LEU A 324 15.37 -13.06 -8.10
CA LEU A 324 16.43 -12.06 -7.96
C LEU A 324 17.37 -12.41 -6.81
N PHE A 325 18.61 -11.94 -6.86
CA PHE A 325 19.51 -12.01 -5.71
C PHE A 325 20.17 -10.65 -5.44
N ALA A 326 20.50 -10.38 -4.18
CA ALA A 326 21.16 -9.14 -3.79
C ALA A 326 22.68 -9.22 -4.04
N ARG A 327 23.20 -8.38 -4.93
CA ARG A 327 24.62 -8.07 -5.11
C ARG A 327 25.00 -7.00 -4.09
N ILE A 328 25.49 -7.44 -2.94
CA ILE A 328 25.87 -6.53 -1.85
C ILE A 328 27.37 -6.21 -1.89
N ASP A 329 27.73 -4.99 -1.49
CA ASP A 329 29.11 -4.67 -1.15
C ASP A 329 29.55 -5.49 0.06
N LYS A 330 30.81 -5.92 0.05
CA LYS A 330 31.36 -6.72 1.14
C LYS A 330 31.42 -5.86 2.40
N ARG A 331 30.71 -6.30 3.44
CA ARG A 331 30.70 -5.71 4.77
C ARG A 331 30.90 -6.80 5.81
N GLU A 332 31.57 -6.50 6.92
CA GLU A 332 31.76 -7.46 7.99
C GLU A 332 30.43 -7.81 8.66
N ASP A 333 30.18 -9.11 8.89
CA ASP A 333 28.95 -9.61 9.49
C ASP A 333 28.64 -8.95 10.85
N TRP A 334 29.68 -8.71 11.67
CA TRP A 334 29.51 -8.06 12.97
C TRP A 334 28.97 -6.63 12.85
N ALA A 335 29.36 -5.89 11.81
CA ALA A 335 28.93 -4.51 11.59
C ALA A 335 27.50 -4.45 11.06
N ILE A 336 27.12 -5.42 10.22
CA ILE A 336 25.72 -5.61 9.80
C ILE A 336 24.88 -5.94 11.03
N GLN A 337 25.33 -6.85 11.88
CA GLN A 337 24.60 -7.27 13.08
C GLN A 337 24.37 -6.09 14.04
N ASP A 338 25.42 -5.33 14.36
CA ASP A 338 25.34 -4.17 15.26
C ASP A 338 24.34 -3.10 14.77
N ASP A 339 24.28 -2.86 13.46
CA ASP A 339 23.31 -1.93 12.88
C ASP A 339 21.87 -2.45 12.93
N ILE A 340 21.67 -3.76 12.70
CA ILE A 340 20.35 -4.36 12.80
C ILE A 340 19.88 -4.33 14.26
N ASP A 341 20.72 -4.77 15.21
CA ASP A 341 20.42 -4.73 16.65
C ASP A 341 20.05 -3.30 17.09
N PHE A 342 20.82 -2.31 16.63
CA PHE A 342 20.51 -0.90 16.89
C PHE A 342 19.16 -0.48 16.31
N ASN A 343 18.89 -0.81 15.06
CA ASN A 343 17.66 -0.41 14.38
C ASN A 343 16.43 -1.08 15.03
N LEU A 344 16.51 -2.36 15.42
CA LEU A 344 15.42 -3.07 16.10
C LEU A 344 15.11 -2.44 17.47
N VAL A 345 16.13 -2.14 18.28
CA VAL A 345 15.95 -1.58 19.65
C VAL A 345 15.47 -0.12 19.64
N THR A 346 15.78 0.63 18.56
CA THR A 346 15.37 2.02 18.40
C THR A 346 14.06 2.19 17.66
N ASP A 347 13.47 1.11 17.15
CA ASP A 347 12.20 1.13 16.47
C ASP A 347 11.04 1.29 17.46
N SER A 348 10.10 2.18 17.15
CA SER A 348 8.95 2.47 18.03
C SER A 348 7.94 1.33 18.08
N ILE A 349 7.85 0.49 17.05
CA ILE A 349 6.92 -0.64 16.99
C ILE A 349 7.52 -1.85 17.70
N LEU A 350 8.83 -2.04 17.62
CA LEU A 350 9.53 -3.18 18.23
C LEU A 350 10.01 -2.89 19.66
N GLU A 351 9.62 -1.76 20.22
CA GLU A 351 9.98 -1.37 21.58
C GLU A 351 9.54 -2.45 22.59
N GLY A 352 10.49 -2.91 23.41
CA GLY A 352 10.23 -3.85 24.51
C GLY A 352 10.30 -5.33 24.10
N PHE A 353 10.44 -5.65 22.81
CA PHE A 353 10.67 -7.02 22.37
C PHE A 353 12.17 -7.38 22.38
N ASP A 354 12.49 -8.55 22.94
CA ASP A 354 13.84 -9.12 22.89
C ASP A 354 13.99 -9.91 21.58
N ILE A 355 14.48 -9.22 20.55
CA ILE A 355 14.74 -9.78 19.22
C ILE A 355 16.25 -9.90 19.04
N GLY A 356 16.75 -11.13 19.07
CA GLY A 356 18.16 -11.44 18.85
C GLY A 356 18.48 -11.63 17.37
N THR A 357 19.65 -11.15 16.96
CA THR A 357 20.11 -11.27 15.58
C THR A 357 21.44 -12.02 15.48
N LYS A 358 21.62 -12.75 14.37
CA LYS A 358 22.87 -13.40 13.99
C LYS A 358 23.13 -13.17 12.52
N VAL A 359 24.36 -12.82 12.16
CA VAL A 359 24.75 -12.61 10.76
C VAL A 359 25.86 -13.57 10.38
N ASN A 360 25.69 -14.28 9.26
CA ASN A 360 26.73 -15.12 8.68
C ASN A 360 26.72 -14.96 7.15
N ASN A 361 27.83 -14.52 6.57
CA ASN A 361 27.97 -14.26 5.14
C ASN A 361 26.84 -13.34 4.62
N ALA A 362 26.58 -12.27 5.39
CA ALA A 362 25.50 -11.31 5.18
C ALA A 362 24.07 -11.89 5.17
N VAL A 363 23.89 -13.15 5.58
CA VAL A 363 22.57 -13.75 5.83
C VAL A 363 22.21 -13.50 7.29
N VAL A 364 21.13 -12.75 7.49
CA VAL A 364 20.61 -12.39 8.81
C VAL A 364 19.65 -13.48 9.27
N THR A 365 19.78 -13.92 10.51
CA THR A 365 18.78 -14.75 11.20
C THR A 365 18.21 -13.97 12.37
N LEU A 366 16.91 -13.70 12.34
CA LEU A 366 16.18 -13.08 13.44
C LEU A 366 15.55 -14.17 14.32
N SER A 367 15.57 -13.96 15.62
CA SER A 367 14.99 -14.86 16.62
C SER A 367 14.49 -14.06 17.81
N GLY A 368 13.56 -14.61 18.59
CA GLY A 368 12.94 -13.89 19.70
C GLY A 368 11.43 -14.11 19.72
N ASN A 369 10.75 -13.32 20.55
CA ASN A 369 9.35 -13.48 20.85
C ASN A 369 8.63 -12.16 20.64
N VAL A 370 7.51 -12.20 19.92
CA VAL A 370 6.63 -11.04 19.70
C VAL A 370 5.18 -11.46 19.93
N HIS A 371 4.26 -10.49 19.99
CA HIS A 371 2.85 -10.74 20.23
C HIS A 371 2.03 -10.87 18.94
N THR A 372 2.48 -10.21 17.88
CA THR A 372 1.74 -10.13 16.61
C THR A 372 2.62 -10.53 15.44
N TRP A 373 1.98 -11.00 14.37
CA TRP A 373 2.71 -11.20 13.11
C TRP A 373 3.21 -9.90 12.54
N TYR A 374 2.51 -8.80 12.80
CA TYR A 374 2.97 -7.50 12.37
C TYR A 374 4.35 -7.17 12.95
N GLU A 375 4.57 -7.36 14.26
CA GLU A 375 5.89 -7.13 14.87
C GLU A 375 6.96 -8.07 14.31
N LYS A 376 6.62 -9.37 14.19
CA LYS A 376 7.52 -10.37 13.59
C LYS A 376 7.97 -9.90 12.22
N PHE A 377 7.01 -9.48 11.41
CA PHE A 377 7.25 -8.93 10.12
C PHE A 377 8.08 -7.68 10.29
N HIS A 378 7.57 -6.58 10.84
CA HIS A 378 8.26 -5.29 10.92
C HIS A 378 9.77 -5.41 11.28
N ALA A 379 10.16 -6.30 12.19
CA ALA A 379 11.55 -6.67 12.45
C ALA A 379 12.39 -7.09 11.22
N GLY A 380 11.88 -7.97 10.37
CA GLY A 380 12.52 -8.34 9.10
C GLY A 380 12.61 -7.18 8.09
N ASP A 381 11.67 -6.25 8.10
CA ASP A 381 11.68 -5.08 7.21
C ASP A 381 12.70 -4.05 7.67
N VAL A 382 12.73 -3.76 8.98
CA VAL A 382 13.79 -2.98 9.63
C VAL A 382 15.17 -3.56 9.33
N ALA A 383 15.35 -4.88 9.45
CA ALA A 383 16.61 -5.54 9.12
C ALA A 383 16.96 -5.45 7.63
N SER A 384 15.97 -5.58 6.72
CA SER A 384 16.20 -5.57 5.27
C SER A 384 16.70 -4.24 4.72
N ARG A 385 16.41 -3.15 5.44
CA ARG A 385 16.85 -1.81 5.09
C ARG A 385 18.31 -1.57 5.48
N VAL A 386 19.00 -2.47 6.17
CA VAL A 386 20.40 -2.26 6.57
C VAL A 386 21.36 -2.57 5.42
N LYS A 387 22.32 -1.66 5.18
CA LYS A 387 23.42 -1.85 4.20
C LYS A 387 24.18 -3.14 4.45
N GLY A 388 24.35 -3.92 3.40
CA GLY A 388 25.08 -5.19 3.43
C GLY A 388 24.21 -6.42 3.74
N VAL A 389 22.89 -6.29 3.93
CA VAL A 389 22.02 -7.45 4.12
C VAL A 389 21.74 -8.15 2.79
N LYS A 390 22.12 -9.43 2.71
CA LYS A 390 21.93 -10.29 1.53
C LYS A 390 20.59 -11.02 1.55
N ASN A 391 20.24 -11.57 2.71
CA ASN A 391 19.02 -12.34 2.90
C ASN A 391 18.62 -12.34 4.38
N ILE A 392 17.35 -12.60 4.66
CA ILE A 392 16.81 -12.66 6.02
C ILE A 392 16.13 -14.02 6.23
N ILE A 393 16.35 -14.59 7.41
CA ILE A 393 15.69 -15.78 7.91
C ILE A 393 14.97 -15.36 9.19
N ASN A 394 13.65 -15.24 9.15
CA ASN A 394 12.87 -14.74 10.27
C ASN A 394 12.29 -15.88 11.13
N ASN A 395 13.06 -16.30 12.13
CA ASN A 395 12.68 -17.34 13.10
C ASN A 395 12.05 -16.77 14.38
N ILE A 396 11.58 -15.52 14.37
CA ILE A 396 10.83 -14.96 15.49
C ILE A 396 9.57 -15.81 15.73
N THR A 397 9.27 -16.07 16.99
CA THR A 397 8.09 -16.80 17.44
C THR A 397 7.00 -15.81 17.85
N VAL A 398 5.78 -16.00 17.34
CA VAL A 398 4.63 -15.18 17.73
C VAL A 398 3.91 -15.90 18.88
N TYR A 399 3.94 -15.29 20.07
CA TYR A 399 3.21 -15.78 21.23
C TYR A 399 1.84 -15.12 21.29
N ARG A 400 0.80 -15.96 21.18
CA ARG A 400 -0.58 -15.52 21.28
C ARG A 400 -0.86 -15.00 22.69
N SER A 401 -0.87 -13.68 22.86
CA SER A 401 -1.22 -13.02 24.12
C SER A 401 -2.74 -13.03 24.38
N ILE A 402 -3.56 -13.15 23.32
CA ILE A 402 -5.02 -13.00 23.39
C ILE A 402 -5.70 -14.21 22.76
N TRP A 403 -6.47 -14.92 23.58
CA TRP A 403 -7.24 -16.09 23.16
C TRP A 403 -8.68 -15.69 22.88
N LYS A 404 -9.11 -15.84 21.62
CA LYS A 404 -10.49 -15.66 21.16
C LYS A 404 -11.01 -16.95 20.56
N LYS A 405 -12.33 -17.16 20.66
CA LYS A 405 -13.00 -18.32 20.06
C LYS A 405 -12.93 -18.20 18.54
N ASP A 406 -12.63 -19.30 17.86
CA ASP A 406 -12.49 -19.30 16.40
C ASP A 406 -13.76 -18.80 15.68
N ALA A 407 -14.95 -19.14 16.18
CA ALA A 407 -16.21 -18.64 15.62
C ALA A 407 -16.35 -17.11 15.68
N GLU A 408 -15.82 -16.48 16.73
CA GLU A 408 -15.78 -15.01 16.85
C GLU A 408 -14.80 -14.40 15.85
N LEU A 409 -13.62 -15.03 15.69
CA LEU A 409 -12.61 -14.61 14.72
C LEU A 409 -13.13 -14.71 13.28
N VAL A 410 -13.79 -15.82 12.92
CA VAL A 410 -14.43 -15.98 11.60
C VAL A 410 -15.43 -14.87 11.34
N ARG A 411 -16.33 -14.56 12.30
CA ARG A 411 -17.30 -13.48 12.15
C ARG A 411 -16.61 -12.12 11.95
N THR A 412 -15.63 -11.81 12.80
CA THR A 412 -14.90 -10.53 12.77
C THR A 412 -14.18 -10.32 11.43
N ILE A 413 -13.49 -11.34 10.93
CA ILE A 413 -12.79 -11.27 9.64
C ILE A 413 -13.79 -11.09 8.49
N ASN A 414 -14.90 -11.84 8.48
CA ASN A 414 -15.95 -11.69 7.46
C ASN A 414 -16.57 -10.29 7.47
N ASP A 415 -16.86 -9.75 8.64
CA ASP A 415 -17.42 -8.41 8.81
C ASP A 415 -16.44 -7.35 8.28
N ARG A 416 -15.15 -7.44 8.65
CA ARG A 416 -14.13 -6.52 8.14
C ARG A 416 -13.92 -6.63 6.63
N ILE A 417 -13.91 -7.83 6.05
CA ILE A 417 -13.85 -8.03 4.59
C ILE A 417 -15.07 -7.41 3.90
N LYS A 418 -16.26 -7.58 4.50
CA LYS A 418 -17.50 -7.02 3.97
C LYS A 418 -17.51 -5.50 3.97
N TRP A 419 -16.81 -4.83 4.88
CA TRP A 419 -16.80 -3.36 4.97
C TRP A 419 -15.53 -2.71 4.46
N ASN A 420 -14.54 -3.51 4.07
CA ASN A 420 -13.32 -3.02 3.45
C ASN A 420 -13.54 -2.74 1.96
N TRP A 421 -13.25 -1.51 1.53
CA TRP A 421 -13.47 -1.01 0.18
C TRP A 421 -12.89 -1.93 -0.92
N THR A 422 -11.65 -2.37 -0.75
CA THR A 422 -10.94 -3.18 -1.75
C THR A 422 -11.52 -4.58 -1.87
N THR A 423 -11.91 -5.20 -0.76
CA THR A 423 -12.44 -6.57 -0.77
C THR A 423 -13.96 -6.62 -0.91
N PHE A 424 -14.66 -5.49 -0.72
CA PHE A 424 -16.11 -5.35 -0.87
C PHE A 424 -16.66 -5.99 -2.16
N PRO A 425 -16.05 -5.81 -3.36
CA PRO A 425 -16.59 -6.38 -4.60
C PRO A 425 -16.51 -7.91 -4.67
N VAL A 426 -15.62 -8.54 -3.89
CA VAL A 426 -15.36 -9.99 -3.90
C VAL A 426 -15.62 -10.68 -2.57
N ARG A 427 -16.15 -9.96 -1.59
CA ARG A 427 -16.44 -10.43 -0.22
C ARG A 427 -17.20 -11.77 -0.20
N ASP A 428 -18.16 -11.96 -1.10
CA ASP A 428 -19.02 -13.16 -1.15
C ASP A 428 -18.29 -14.37 -1.78
N LYS A 429 -17.13 -14.16 -2.40
CA LYS A 429 -16.26 -15.21 -2.96
C LYS A 429 -15.16 -15.65 -1.98
N ILE A 430 -14.95 -14.91 -0.88
CA ILE A 430 -13.90 -15.19 0.11
C ILE A 430 -14.52 -16.02 1.24
N ILE A 431 -13.97 -17.21 1.46
CA ILE A 431 -14.38 -18.11 2.52
C ILE A 431 -13.32 -18.05 3.63
N VAL A 432 -13.77 -17.77 4.85
CA VAL A 432 -12.91 -17.66 6.03
C VAL A 432 -13.14 -18.85 6.95
N ASN A 433 -12.07 -19.59 7.25
CA ASN A 433 -12.05 -20.60 8.30
C ASN A 433 -10.99 -20.25 9.33
N VAL A 434 -11.25 -20.51 10.61
CA VAL A 434 -10.26 -20.34 11.68
C VAL A 434 -10.22 -21.62 12.51
N TYR A 435 -9.02 -22.11 12.80
CA TYR A 435 -8.80 -23.23 13.69
C TYR A 435 -7.64 -22.93 14.64
N ASN A 436 -7.92 -22.91 15.95
CA ASN A 436 -6.98 -22.56 17.00
C ASN A 436 -6.25 -21.23 16.72
N GLY A 437 -6.97 -20.21 16.24
CA GLY A 437 -6.39 -18.91 15.86
C GLY A 437 -5.55 -18.89 14.57
N VAL A 438 -5.51 -19.98 13.80
CA VAL A 438 -4.95 -20.00 12.44
C VAL A 438 -6.07 -19.72 11.45
N ALA A 439 -5.99 -18.61 10.72
CA ALA A 439 -6.93 -18.29 9.65
C ALA A 439 -6.54 -19.00 8.36
N ALA A 440 -7.51 -19.54 7.64
CA ALA A 440 -7.39 -20.02 6.28
C ALA A 440 -8.40 -19.28 5.40
N LEU A 441 -7.91 -18.61 4.35
CA LEU A 441 -8.74 -17.91 3.37
C LEU A 441 -8.76 -18.73 2.08
N THR A 442 -9.95 -19.12 1.61
CA THR A 442 -10.12 -19.89 0.36
C THR A 442 -11.17 -19.22 -0.53
N GLY A 443 -11.19 -19.61 -1.80
CA GLY A 443 -12.09 -19.04 -2.81
C GLY A 443 -11.35 -18.26 -3.89
N ASP A 444 -12.10 -17.45 -4.63
CA ASP A 444 -11.61 -16.77 -5.82
C ASP A 444 -11.69 -15.27 -5.65
N VAL A 445 -10.55 -14.60 -5.80
CA VAL A 445 -10.46 -13.16 -5.93
C VAL A 445 -9.98 -12.81 -7.32
N ASP A 446 -9.95 -11.52 -7.58
CA ASP A 446 -10.15 -10.97 -8.89
C ASP A 446 -8.89 -10.14 -9.24
N THR A 447 -8.06 -9.79 -8.24
CA THR A 447 -6.73 -9.17 -8.35
C THR A 447 -5.82 -9.59 -7.17
N TRP A 448 -4.49 -9.45 -7.31
CA TRP A 448 -3.53 -9.64 -6.19
C TRP A 448 -3.76 -8.67 -5.04
N ALA A 449 -4.08 -7.44 -5.42
CA ALA A 449 -4.64 -6.40 -4.60
C ALA A 449 -5.71 -6.88 -3.59
N GLU A 450 -6.81 -7.45 -4.08
CA GLU A 450 -7.88 -8.00 -3.25
C GLU A 450 -7.41 -9.19 -2.39
N ARG A 451 -6.60 -10.08 -2.97
CA ARG A 451 -6.00 -11.22 -2.25
C ARG A 451 -5.20 -10.78 -1.03
N ARG A 452 -4.39 -9.75 -1.23
CA ARG A 452 -3.50 -9.13 -0.25
C ARG A 452 -4.30 -8.33 0.75
N GLU A 453 -5.31 -7.59 0.34
CA GLU A 453 -6.12 -6.88 1.32
C GLU A 453 -6.92 -7.85 2.21
N ALA A 454 -7.46 -8.93 1.66
CA ALA A 454 -8.16 -9.96 2.44
C ALA A 454 -7.24 -10.64 3.46
N GLY A 455 -6.02 -10.99 3.03
CA GLY A 455 -5.01 -11.53 3.94
C GLY A 455 -4.60 -10.54 5.04
N ARG A 456 -4.54 -9.25 4.72
CA ARG A 456 -4.20 -8.20 5.68
C ARG A 456 -5.23 -8.14 6.79
N VAL A 457 -6.49 -8.05 6.38
CA VAL A 457 -7.65 -7.99 7.28
C VAL A 457 -7.67 -9.21 8.20
N ALA A 458 -7.46 -10.42 7.65
CA ALA A 458 -7.42 -11.64 8.45
C ALA A 458 -6.24 -11.65 9.44
N LEU A 459 -5.02 -11.36 8.98
CA LEU A 459 -3.82 -11.45 9.80
C LEU A 459 -3.78 -10.38 10.90
N GLN A 460 -4.26 -9.18 10.62
CA GLN A 460 -4.27 -8.08 11.57
C GLN A 460 -5.42 -8.19 12.58
N THR A 461 -6.40 -9.07 12.34
CA THR A 461 -7.47 -9.33 13.31
C THR A 461 -6.89 -9.92 14.59
N GLU A 462 -7.01 -9.15 15.66
CA GLU A 462 -6.58 -9.51 17.00
C GLU A 462 -7.05 -10.93 17.40
N GLY A 463 -6.09 -11.80 17.74
CA GLY A 463 -6.32 -13.20 18.08
C GLY A 463 -6.00 -14.19 16.96
N ILE A 464 -5.74 -13.72 15.73
CA ILE A 464 -5.11 -14.50 14.66
C ILE A 464 -3.60 -14.48 14.81
N TRP A 465 -3.01 -15.67 14.86
CA TRP A 465 -1.56 -15.85 14.98
C TRP A 465 -1.00 -16.71 13.86
N LYS A 466 -1.72 -16.93 12.76
CA LYS A 466 -1.16 -17.43 11.50
C LYS A 466 -2.23 -17.27 10.41
N LEU A 467 -1.79 -17.04 9.17
CA LEU A 467 -2.67 -17.00 8.01
C LEU A 467 -2.17 -17.95 6.92
N ASP A 468 -3.03 -18.87 6.50
CA ASP A 468 -2.90 -19.65 5.28
C ASP A 468 -3.80 -19.01 4.21
N ASN A 469 -3.25 -18.06 3.46
CA ASN A 469 -3.99 -17.39 2.38
C ASN A 469 -3.94 -18.27 1.11
N LEU A 470 -5.03 -18.98 0.85
CA LEU A 470 -5.20 -19.92 -0.27
C LEU A 470 -6.16 -19.36 -1.34
N LEU A 471 -6.42 -18.05 -1.33
CA LEU A 471 -7.22 -17.40 -2.35
C LEU A 471 -6.53 -17.50 -3.72
N ALA A 472 -7.28 -17.91 -4.74
CA ALA A 472 -6.83 -17.90 -6.11
C ALA A 472 -7.18 -16.56 -6.77
N VAL A 473 -6.21 -15.94 -7.43
CA VAL A 473 -6.47 -14.76 -8.28
C VAL A 473 -6.96 -15.27 -9.64
N LYS A 474 -8.23 -15.10 -9.98
CA LYS A 474 -8.85 -15.58 -11.23
C LYS A 474 -9.56 -14.49 -12.04
N GLY A 475 -9.26 -13.22 -11.78
CA GLY A 475 -9.88 -12.10 -12.51
C GLY A 475 -9.47 -11.97 -13.98
N TYR A 476 -8.60 -12.86 -14.48
CA TYR A 476 -8.14 -12.92 -15.86
C TYR A 476 -8.36 -14.32 -16.44
N ASN A 477 -8.69 -14.40 -17.72
CA ASN A 477 -8.92 -15.68 -18.38
C ASN A 477 -7.58 -16.28 -18.85
N TYR A 478 -6.80 -16.81 -17.92
CA TYR A 478 -5.57 -17.55 -18.18
C TYR A 478 -5.79 -19.06 -18.06
N LEU A 479 -4.89 -19.86 -18.65
CA LEU A 479 -4.85 -21.32 -18.47
C LEU A 479 -4.20 -21.65 -17.13
N TRP A 480 -4.93 -21.40 -16.03
CA TRP A 480 -4.41 -21.53 -14.66
C TRP A 480 -3.90 -22.94 -14.34
N ASP A 481 -4.53 -23.97 -14.89
CA ASP A 481 -4.17 -25.38 -14.64
C ASP A 481 -2.74 -25.72 -15.10
N ASP A 482 -2.16 -24.99 -16.05
CA ASP A 482 -0.81 -25.30 -16.54
C ASP A 482 0.31 -24.99 -15.54
N TRP A 483 0.03 -24.20 -14.49
CA TRP A 483 1.01 -23.85 -13.46
C TRP A 483 0.45 -23.92 -12.03
N TYR A 484 -0.87 -23.98 -11.85
CA TYR A 484 -1.55 -24.14 -10.55
C TYR A 484 -1.65 -25.61 -10.11
N VAL A 485 -1.37 -26.60 -10.99
CA VAL A 485 -1.44 -28.05 -10.71
C VAL A 485 -0.44 -28.54 -9.64
N LYS A 486 0.41 -27.67 -9.10
CA LYS A 486 1.11 -27.94 -7.84
C LYS A 486 0.40 -27.20 -6.71
N GLY A 487 -0.58 -27.88 -6.13
CA GLY A 487 -1.26 -27.50 -4.89
C GLY A 487 -0.31 -27.31 -3.70
N PRO A 488 -0.88 -27.15 -2.49
CA PRO A 488 -0.25 -26.47 -1.35
C PRO A 488 1.11 -27.10 -1.05
N HIS A 489 2.10 -26.28 -0.70
CA HIS A 489 3.50 -26.67 -0.46
C HIS A 489 4.42 -26.69 -1.69
N LEU A 490 4.53 -25.57 -2.38
CA LEU A 490 5.84 -25.16 -2.89
C LEU A 490 6.14 -23.76 -2.36
N TYR A 491 7.02 -23.75 -1.37
CA TYR A 491 7.80 -22.59 -0.96
C TYR A 491 8.25 -21.84 -2.23
N ASP A 492 7.59 -20.73 -2.54
CA ASP A 492 8.39 -19.55 -2.78
C ASP A 492 8.91 -19.17 -1.38
N PRO A 493 10.21 -19.34 -1.08
CA PRO A 493 10.78 -18.89 0.20
C PRO A 493 10.63 -17.36 0.37
N TYR A 494 10.13 -16.66 -0.66
CA TYR A 494 9.70 -15.27 -0.65
C TYR A 494 8.16 -15.07 -0.58
N TYR A 495 7.36 -16.14 -0.57
CA TYR A 495 5.89 -16.11 -0.31
C TYR A 495 5.59 -15.89 1.17
N TYR A 496 6.50 -16.38 2.02
CA TYR A 496 6.68 -15.97 3.41
C TYR A 496 7.76 -14.88 3.49
N TYR A 497 7.66 -13.85 2.65
CA TYR A 497 8.00 -12.49 3.06
C TYR A 497 6.66 -11.74 3.10
N GLU A 498 5.82 -11.95 4.11
CA GLU A 498 5.87 -11.23 5.39
C GLU A 498 5.63 -9.70 5.27
N PHE A 499 5.62 -9.09 4.08
CA PHE A 499 5.53 -7.63 3.92
C PHE A 499 4.76 -7.11 2.71
N ASP A 500 4.16 -7.99 1.92
CA ASP A 500 3.27 -7.58 0.83
C ASP A 500 2.11 -6.67 1.33
N TYR A 501 1.82 -6.65 2.63
CA TYR A 501 0.69 -5.92 3.20
C TYR A 501 0.84 -4.41 3.37
N TYR A 502 2.04 -3.84 3.20
CA TYR A 502 2.27 -2.43 3.50
C TYR A 502 2.61 -1.65 2.25
N PRO A 503 1.63 -0.92 1.70
CA PRO A 503 1.98 0.12 0.78
C PRO A 503 2.71 1.24 1.54
N TYR A 504 3.83 1.67 0.98
CA TYR A 504 4.51 2.93 1.28
C TYR A 504 3.63 4.17 0.94
N GLU A 505 2.31 3.99 0.73
CA GLU A 505 1.34 4.91 0.10
C GLU A 505 0.92 6.13 0.94
N SER A 506 1.50 6.35 2.12
CA SER A 506 1.05 7.43 3.03
C SER A 506 2.15 8.30 3.64
N TYR A 507 3.33 8.36 3.01
CA TYR A 507 4.35 9.35 3.39
C TYR A 507 4.22 10.64 2.62
#